data_AF-A0A367W3N2-F1
#
_entry.id   AF-A0A367W3N2-F1
#
_cell.length_a   1.000
_cell.length_b   1.000
_cell.length_c   1.000
_cell.angle_alpha   90.00
_cell.angle_beta   90.00
_cell.angle_gamma   90.00
#
_symmetry.space_group_name_H-M   'P 1'
#
loop_
_entity.id
_entity.type
_entity.pdbx_description
1 polymer ?
#
loop_
_entity_poly.entity_id
_entity_poly.type
_entity_poly.pdbx_seq_one_letter_code
_entity_poly.pdbx_strand_id
1 'polypeptide(L)'
;MFGMVASAFVLAGVFLGVPSFSANADVYSPNGVLLSSAEWKQTSTDGKNVTVRDALTNSANPMIVSGVKGVNGYTLTVMSFWSDSAGGNELEIEVRQHGSVKANCEVTSTKTGTTYDTDC
;
A
#
# COMPACT_ATOMS: atom_id res chain seq x y z
N MET A 1 47.79 -38.80 27.54
CA MET A 1 46.54 -38.90 28.31
C MET A 1 45.78 -37.61 28.05
N PHE A 2 44.96 -37.58 26.99
CA PHE A 2 44.19 -36.40 26.60
C PHE A 2 42.87 -36.43 27.36
N GLY A 3 42.67 -35.45 28.24
CA GLY A 3 41.46 -35.29 29.03
C GLY A 3 40.27 -34.90 28.16
N MET A 4 39.22 -35.69 28.27
CA MET A 4 37.89 -35.46 27.70
C MET A 4 37.09 -34.48 28.58
N VAL A 5 36.06 -33.91 27.96
CA VAL A 5 34.85 -33.24 28.52
C VAL A 5 34.93 -31.73 28.74
N ALA A 6 34.23 -31.00 27.86
CA ALA A 6 33.16 -30.07 28.26
C ALA A 6 32.26 -29.76 27.06
N SER A 7 31.09 -30.41 27.03
CA SER A 7 29.95 -29.94 26.24
C SER A 7 29.44 -28.64 26.85
N ALA A 8 29.31 -27.59 26.03
CA ALA A 8 28.49 -26.43 26.35
C ALA A 8 27.69 -26.07 25.10
N PHE A 9 26.44 -26.53 25.08
CA PHE A 9 25.38 -25.91 24.28
C PHE A 9 25.24 -24.46 24.75
N VAL A 10 25.56 -23.50 23.89
CA VAL A 10 25.04 -22.14 24.03
C VAL A 10 24.33 -21.79 22.73
N LEU A 11 23.02 -21.94 22.83
CA LEU A 11 22.02 -21.53 21.87
C LEU A 11 22.05 -19.99 21.77
N ALA A 12 22.88 -19.45 20.88
CA ALA A 12 22.87 -18.02 20.59
C ALA A 12 21.72 -17.72 19.61
N GLY A 13 20.53 -17.51 20.17
CA GLY A 13 19.40 -16.92 19.46
C GLY A 13 19.71 -15.47 19.11
N VAL A 14 19.84 -15.17 17.82
CA VAL A 14 19.71 -13.82 17.29
C VAL A 14 18.48 -13.81 16.38
N PHE A 15 17.38 -13.33 16.95
CA PHE A 15 16.23 -12.82 16.23
C PHE A 15 16.66 -11.59 15.42
N LEU A 16 16.48 -11.59 14.10
CA LEU A 16 16.23 -10.35 13.35
C LEU A 16 15.27 -10.62 12.19
N GLY A 17 13.99 -10.38 12.49
CA GLY A 17 12.98 -9.85 11.58
C GLY A 17 12.85 -10.53 10.23
N VAL A 18 12.02 -11.58 10.16
CA VAL A 18 11.17 -11.74 8.97
C VAL A 18 10.54 -10.36 8.70
N PRO A 19 10.72 -9.75 7.52
CA PRO A 19 9.82 -8.68 7.15
C PRO A 19 8.45 -9.31 7.23
N SER A 20 7.69 -8.92 8.25
CA SER A 20 6.27 -9.14 8.26
C SER A 20 5.83 -8.39 7.01
N PHE A 21 5.68 -9.12 5.90
CA PHE A 21 4.87 -8.67 4.79
C PHE A 21 3.50 -8.52 5.44
N SER A 22 3.27 -7.34 6.02
CA SER A 22 1.98 -6.89 6.48
C SER A 22 1.02 -7.33 5.39
N ALA A 23 -0.04 -8.05 5.76
CA ALA A 23 -1.11 -8.37 4.84
C ALA A 23 -1.53 -7.04 4.19
N ASN A 24 -0.99 -6.76 3.02
CA ASN A 24 -1.44 -5.66 2.20
C ASN A 24 -2.73 -6.24 1.62
N ALA A 25 -3.82 -5.49 1.74
CA ALA A 25 -5.06 -5.94 1.17
C ALA A 25 -4.90 -6.23 -0.31
N ASP A 26 -5.87 -6.98 -0.80
CA ASP A 26 -6.12 -7.14 -2.19
C ASP A 26 -6.57 -5.80 -2.81
N VAL A 27 -5.60 -4.99 -3.25
CA VAL A 27 -5.85 -3.85 -4.13
C VAL A 27 -5.74 -4.36 -5.55
N TYR A 28 -6.76 -4.09 -6.35
CA TYR A 28 -6.92 -4.64 -7.68
C TYR A 28 -6.62 -3.58 -8.75
N SER A 29 -6.17 -4.03 -9.91
CA SER A 29 -6.17 -3.27 -11.16
C SER A 29 -7.58 -3.24 -11.78
N PRO A 30 -7.83 -2.44 -12.82
CA PRO A 30 -9.15 -2.35 -13.46
C PRO A 30 -9.65 -3.70 -13.99
N ASN A 31 -8.73 -4.62 -14.28
CA ASN A 31 -9.03 -5.95 -14.80
C ASN A 31 -9.42 -6.96 -13.70
N GLY A 32 -9.53 -6.52 -12.43
CA GLY A 32 -9.90 -7.37 -11.30
C GLY A 32 -8.78 -8.29 -10.81
N VAL A 33 -7.53 -8.03 -11.20
CA VAL A 33 -6.34 -8.76 -10.76
C VAL A 33 -5.63 -7.95 -9.68
N LEU A 34 -4.96 -8.62 -8.74
CA LEU A 34 -4.14 -7.92 -7.75
C LEU A 34 -3.08 -7.04 -8.41
N LEU A 35 -2.88 -5.85 -7.85
CA LEU A 35 -1.79 -4.96 -8.24
C LEU A 35 -0.45 -5.67 -8.13
N SER A 36 0.28 -5.70 -9.23
CA SER A 36 1.65 -6.18 -9.29
C SER A 36 2.60 -5.26 -8.51
N SER A 37 3.78 -5.79 -8.17
CA SER A 37 4.86 -5.01 -7.57
C SER A 37 5.30 -3.82 -8.41
N ALA A 38 5.12 -3.88 -9.74
CA ALA A 38 5.45 -2.80 -10.66
C ALA A 38 4.40 -1.67 -10.58
N GLU A 39 3.12 -2.02 -10.58
CA GLU A 39 2.03 -1.04 -10.46
C GLU A 39 2.07 -0.32 -9.11
N TRP A 40 2.34 -1.04 -8.01
CA TRP A 40 2.54 -0.42 -6.70
C TRP A 40 3.66 0.63 -6.65
N LYS A 41 4.67 0.47 -7.51
CA LYS A 41 5.85 1.36 -7.61
C LYS A 41 5.72 2.38 -8.73
N GLN A 42 4.64 2.35 -9.51
CA GLN A 42 4.44 3.34 -10.57
C GLN A 42 4.38 4.73 -9.95
N THR A 43 5.11 5.67 -10.54
CA THR A 43 5.26 7.03 -10.04
C THR A 43 4.44 8.04 -10.83
N SER A 44 4.01 9.11 -10.17
CA SER A 44 3.49 10.30 -10.85
C SER A 44 4.52 10.86 -11.84
N THR A 45 4.04 11.45 -12.94
CA THR A 45 4.84 12.02 -14.03
C THR A 45 5.03 13.54 -13.89
N ASP A 46 4.38 14.18 -12.93
CA ASP A 46 4.43 15.61 -12.60
C ASP A 46 5.69 16.07 -11.86
N GLY A 47 6.74 15.24 -11.82
CA GLY A 47 8.01 15.55 -11.17
C GLY A 47 8.04 15.39 -9.65
N LYS A 48 6.91 15.05 -8.99
CA LYS A 48 6.86 14.78 -7.55
C LYS A 48 7.30 13.35 -7.18
N ASN A 49 7.35 12.44 -8.16
CA ASN A 49 7.79 11.05 -8.01
C ASN A 49 7.03 10.29 -6.91
N VAL A 50 5.73 10.54 -6.77
CA VAL A 50 4.88 9.88 -5.77
C VAL A 50 4.54 8.49 -6.26
N THR A 51 4.74 7.44 -5.45
CA THR A 51 4.34 6.07 -5.84
C THR A 51 2.87 5.81 -5.52
N VAL A 52 2.25 4.85 -6.22
CA VAL A 52 0.87 4.40 -5.92
C VAL A 52 0.76 3.98 -4.46
N ARG A 53 1.78 3.28 -3.95
CA ARG A 53 1.85 2.88 -2.55
C ARG A 53 1.84 4.07 -1.59
N ASP A 54 2.62 5.10 -1.86
CA ASP A 54 2.69 6.28 -1.00
C ASP A 54 1.35 7.02 -0.96
N ALA A 55 0.74 7.22 -2.15
CA ALA A 55 -0.54 7.89 -2.32
C ALA A 55 -1.66 7.18 -1.54
N LEU A 56 -1.83 5.87 -1.75
CA LEU A 56 -2.92 5.12 -1.11
C LEU A 56 -2.70 4.88 0.39
N THR A 57 -1.45 4.64 0.82
CA THR A 57 -1.15 4.41 2.25
C THR A 57 -1.33 5.67 3.09
N ASN A 58 -1.11 6.84 2.49
CA ASN A 58 -1.19 8.14 3.15
C ASN A 58 -2.30 9.04 2.56
N SER A 59 -3.34 8.46 1.97
CA SER A 59 -4.50 9.20 1.48
C SER A 59 -5.21 9.92 2.64
N ALA A 60 -5.80 11.08 2.35
CA ALA A 60 -6.66 11.78 3.31
C ALA A 60 -7.95 11.03 3.63
N ASN A 61 -8.39 10.09 2.77
CA ASN A 61 -9.60 9.31 2.99
C ASN A 61 -9.32 7.99 3.75
N PRO A 62 -9.91 7.79 4.94
CA PRO A 62 -9.64 6.63 5.79
C PRO A 62 -10.15 5.30 5.21
N MET A 63 -11.10 5.32 4.28
CA MET A 63 -11.58 4.11 3.62
C MET A 63 -10.51 3.53 2.69
N ILE A 64 -9.77 4.35 1.94
CA ILE A 64 -8.68 3.84 1.10
C ILE A 64 -7.52 3.37 1.98
N VAL A 65 -7.17 4.09 3.05
CA VAL A 65 -6.14 3.60 3.99
C VAL A 65 -6.55 2.25 4.61
N SER A 66 -7.81 2.08 4.96
CA SER A 66 -8.36 0.79 5.45
C SER A 66 -8.32 -0.29 4.37
N GLY A 67 -8.65 0.10 3.13
CA GLY A 67 -8.61 -0.74 1.95
C GLY A 67 -7.20 -1.16 1.53
N VAL A 68 -6.14 -0.40 1.83
CA VAL A 68 -4.74 -0.84 1.66
C VAL A 68 -4.32 -1.80 2.78
N LYS A 69 -4.81 -1.58 4.01
CA LYS A 69 -4.51 -2.40 5.19
C LYS A 69 -5.29 -3.71 5.26
N GLY A 70 -6.32 -3.86 4.44
CA GLY A 70 -7.14 -5.09 4.37
C GLY A 70 -8.04 -5.26 5.58
N VAL A 71 -8.52 -4.15 6.14
CA VAL A 71 -9.35 -4.13 7.35
C VAL A 71 -10.75 -3.64 7.05
N ASN A 72 -11.70 -3.95 7.95
CA ASN A 72 -13.09 -3.47 7.89
C ASN A 72 -13.85 -3.83 6.60
N GLY A 73 -13.39 -4.86 5.87
CA GLY A 73 -14.00 -5.36 4.64
C GLY A 73 -13.86 -4.44 3.44
N TYR A 74 -12.95 -3.46 3.48
CA TYR A 74 -12.67 -2.58 2.34
C TYR A 74 -11.76 -3.27 1.33
N THR A 75 -12.07 -3.07 0.06
CA THR A 75 -11.24 -3.45 -1.09
C THR A 75 -11.16 -2.27 -2.05
N LEU A 76 -10.03 -2.13 -2.73
CA LEU A 76 -9.79 -1.01 -3.65
C LEU A 76 -9.54 -1.54 -5.05
N THR A 77 -10.07 -0.84 -6.04
CA THR A 77 -9.70 -1.04 -7.45
C THR A 77 -9.09 0.27 -7.96
N VAL A 78 -7.84 0.23 -8.41
CA VAL A 78 -7.23 1.35 -9.13
C VAL A 78 -7.78 1.33 -10.54
N MET A 79 -8.61 2.31 -10.88
CA MET A 79 -9.28 2.45 -12.18
C MET A 79 -8.37 3.15 -13.20
N SER A 80 -7.57 4.11 -12.74
CA SER A 80 -6.61 4.86 -13.55
C SER A 80 -5.35 5.15 -12.75
N PHE A 81 -4.21 5.17 -13.44
CA PHE A 81 -2.91 5.47 -12.84
C PHE A 81 -2.35 6.77 -13.41
N TRP A 82 -2.22 7.79 -12.55
CA TRP A 82 -1.52 9.04 -12.82
C TRP A 82 -2.08 9.81 -14.03
N SER A 83 -3.40 9.99 -14.09
CA SER A 83 -4.02 10.92 -15.02
C SER A 83 -3.60 12.36 -14.70
N ASP A 84 -3.48 13.20 -15.73
CA ASP A 84 -3.23 14.63 -15.55
C ASP A 84 -4.48 15.33 -15.00
N SER A 85 -4.32 16.05 -13.88
CA SER A 85 -5.39 16.80 -13.23
C SER A 85 -4.87 18.15 -12.72
N ALA A 86 -5.79 19.08 -12.44
CA ALA A 86 -5.46 20.43 -11.99
C ALA A 86 -4.67 20.43 -10.65
N GLY A 87 -4.89 19.40 -9.82
CA GLY A 87 -4.20 19.20 -8.54
C GLY A 87 -2.83 18.52 -8.66
N GLY A 88 -2.37 18.13 -9.85
CA GLY A 88 -1.25 17.21 -10.07
C GLY A 88 -1.74 15.88 -10.65
N ASN A 89 -0.85 14.89 -10.80
CA ASN A 89 -1.33 13.59 -11.29
C ASN A 89 -2.15 12.87 -10.24
N GLU A 90 -3.18 12.15 -10.67
CA GLU A 90 -4.12 11.48 -9.76
C GLU A 90 -4.28 10.00 -10.05
N LEU A 91 -4.72 9.27 -9.03
CA LEU A 91 -5.19 7.91 -9.13
C LEU A 91 -6.71 7.92 -8.97
N GLU A 92 -7.42 7.28 -9.89
CA GLU A 92 -8.86 7.03 -9.72
C GLU A 92 -9.05 5.69 -9.01
N ILE A 93 -9.78 5.69 -7.90
CA ILE A 93 -9.94 4.54 -7.00
C ILE A 93 -11.42 4.25 -6.79
N GLU A 94 -11.88 3.06 -7.18
CA GLU A 94 -13.17 2.54 -6.73
C GLU A 94 -12.98 1.88 -5.35
N VAL A 95 -13.70 2.38 -4.36
CA VAL A 95 -13.71 1.84 -3.00
C VAL A 95 -14.95 0.97 -2.85
N ARG A 96 -14.75 -0.31 -2.52
CA ARG A 96 -15.82 -1.23 -2.13
C ARG A 96 -15.72 -1.60 -0.67
N GLN A 97 -16.85 -1.93 -0.08
CA GLN A 97 -16.93 -2.54 1.23
C GLN A 97 -17.91 -3.71 1.19
N HIS A 98 -17.45 -4.90 1.59
CA HIS A 98 -18.26 -6.13 1.52
C HIS A 98 -18.87 -6.38 0.13
N GLY A 99 -18.10 -6.09 -0.93
CA GLY A 99 -18.48 -6.33 -2.32
C GLY A 99 -19.34 -5.25 -2.98
N SER A 100 -19.84 -4.26 -2.22
CA SER A 100 -20.61 -3.12 -2.78
C SER A 100 -19.73 -1.89 -2.93
N VAL A 101 -19.90 -1.16 -4.04
CA VAL A 101 -19.27 0.15 -4.26
C VAL A 101 -19.76 1.14 -3.19
N LYS A 102 -18.81 1.87 -2.59
CA LYS A 102 -19.05 2.89 -1.56
C LYS A 102 -18.71 4.29 -2.06
N ALA A 103 -17.62 4.42 -2.80
CA ALA A 103 -17.17 5.69 -3.34
C ALA A 103 -16.29 5.46 -4.57
N ASN A 104 -16.22 6.46 -5.43
CA ASN A 104 -15.15 6.62 -6.40
C ASN A 104 -14.36 7.84 -5.97
N CYS A 105 -13.04 7.68 -5.86
CA CYS A 105 -12.17 8.68 -5.27
C CYS A 105 -11.03 9.04 -6.20
N GLU A 106 -10.56 10.27 -6.12
CA GLU A 106 -9.35 10.75 -6.79
C GLU A 106 -8.28 11.01 -5.74
N VAL A 107 -7.16 10.29 -5.79
CA VAL A 107 -6.01 10.51 -4.89
C VAL A 107 -4.90 11.20 -5.66
N THR A 108 -4.62 12.46 -5.35
CA THR A 108 -3.63 13.24 -6.10
C THR A 108 -2.21 13.05 -5.58
N SER A 109 -1.22 13.34 -6.41
CA SER A 109 0.20 13.41 -6.05
C SER A 109 0.53 14.59 -5.13
N THR A 110 -0.42 15.47 -4.85
CA THR A 110 -0.25 16.64 -3.98
C THR A 110 -0.61 16.31 -2.55
N LYS A 111 0.10 16.91 -1.59
CA LYS A 111 -0.19 16.76 -0.17
C LYS A 111 -0.78 18.00 0.44
N THR A 112 -1.68 17.79 1.40
CA THR A 112 -2.08 18.78 2.39
C THR A 112 -1.59 18.31 3.75
N GLY A 113 -0.49 18.90 4.23
CA GLY A 113 0.22 18.42 5.42
C GLY A 113 0.94 17.09 5.16
N THR A 114 0.56 16.02 5.86
CA THR A 114 1.19 14.70 5.76
C THR A 114 0.49 13.75 4.80
N THR A 115 -0.77 14.02 4.46
CA THR A 115 -1.61 13.17 3.63
C THR A 115 -1.71 13.66 2.20
N TYR A 116 -1.89 12.75 1.25
CA TYR A 116 -2.20 13.07 -0.13
C TYR A 116 -3.65 13.52 -0.25
N ASP A 117 -3.86 14.58 -1.02
CA ASP A 117 -5.19 15.13 -1.25
C ASP A 117 -6.08 14.06 -1.88
N THR A 118 -7.31 13.96 -1.39
CA THR A 118 -8.24 12.91 -1.80
C THR A 118 -9.65 13.44 -1.85
N ASP A 119 -10.28 13.36 -3.01
CA ASP A 119 -11.67 13.72 -3.21
C ASP A 119 -12.53 12.47 -3.42
N CYS A 120 -13.67 12.40 -2.73
CA CYS A 120 -14.68 11.33 -2.76
C CYS A 120 -16.03 11.96 -2.37
#